data_AF-A0A2N7D092-F1
#
_entry.id   AF-A0A2N7D092-F1
#
_cell.length_a   1.000
_cell.length_b   1.000
_cell.length_c   1.000
_cell.angle_alpha   90.00
_cell.angle_beta   90.00
_cell.angle_gamma   90.00
#
_symmetry.space_group_name_H-M   'P 1'
#
loop_
_entity.id
_entity.type
_entity.pdbx_description
1 polymer ?
#
loop_
_entity_poly.entity_id
_entity_poly.type
_entity_poly.pdbx_seq_one_letter_code
_entity_poly.pdbx_strand_id
1 'polypeptide(L)'
;MDQLTLQEHLIDTLKLLEKYRHRICRTEDAYDLEVSVRKLTDQLMSLQQLKTPKGSNSDLTSALDRLNKIKGHANESLDLGFELEGATRLVHHSNLAYLALTKVTLGEISLR
;
A
#
# COMPACT_ATOMS: atom_id res chain seq x y z
N MET A 1 1.34 7.85 17.17
CA MET A 1 2.11 7.54 15.95
C MET A 1 1.90 8.69 14.99
N ASP A 2 2.96 9.25 14.43
CA ASP A 2 2.88 10.51 13.69
C ASP A 2 2.80 10.30 12.17
N GLN A 3 2.31 11.32 11.47
CA GLN A 3 2.03 11.30 10.03
C GLN A 3 3.29 11.08 9.18
N LEU A 4 4.44 11.55 9.64
CA LEU A 4 5.72 11.40 8.93
C LEU A 4 6.12 9.93 8.84
N THR A 5 6.05 9.20 9.95
CA THR A 5 6.34 7.76 10.00
C THR A 5 5.49 6.97 9.00
N LEU A 6 4.20 7.31 8.87
CA LEU A 6 3.30 6.66 7.91
C LEU A 6 3.68 6.97 6.46
N GLN A 7 4.04 8.23 6.16
CA GLN A 7 4.47 8.64 4.82
C GLN A 7 5.77 7.92 4.41
N GLU A 8 6.75 7.83 5.30
CA GLU A 8 8.00 7.11 5.05
C GLU A 8 7.74 5.64 4.75
N HIS A 9 6.89 4.98 5.54
CA HIS A 9 6.51 3.59 5.31
C HIS A 9 5.80 3.39 3.97
N LEU A 10 4.95 4.33 3.57
CA LEU A 10 4.24 4.29 2.29
C LEU A 10 5.22 4.48 1.13
N ILE A 11 6.15 5.43 1.24
CA ILE A 11 7.21 5.66 0.24
C ILE A 11 8.06 4.40 0.03
N ASP A 12 8.50 3.76 1.11
CA ASP A 12 9.33 2.55 1.03
C ASP A 12 8.55 1.39 0.42
N THR A 13 7.26 1.27 0.77
CA THR A 13 6.37 0.26 0.18
C THR A 13 6.20 0.49 -1.33
N LEU A 14 5.97 1.73 -1.77
CA LEU A 14 5.86 2.08 -3.19
C LEU A 14 7.13 1.74 -3.98
N LYS A 15 8.31 2.09 -3.44
CA LYS A 15 9.60 1.75 -4.05
C LYS A 15 9.78 0.24 -4.22
N LEU A 16 9.33 -0.53 -3.23
CA LEU A 16 9.43 -1.99 -3.27
C LEU A 16 8.46 -2.62 -4.27
N LEU A 17 7.22 -2.14 -4.32
CA LEU A 17 6.23 -2.59 -5.32
C LEU A 17 6.68 -2.29 -6.74
N GLU A 18 7.29 -1.12 -6.99
CA GLU A 18 7.88 -0.77 -8.28
C GLU A 18 8.99 -1.73 -8.69
N LYS A 19 9.89 -2.09 -7.75
CA LYS A 19 10.91 -3.13 -8.00
C LYS A 19 10.28 -4.48 -8.33
N TYR A 20 9.23 -4.87 -7.62
CA TYR A 20 8.53 -6.14 -7.85
C TYR A 20 7.81 -6.15 -9.21
N ARG A 21 7.19 -5.04 -9.63
CA ARG A 21 6.48 -4.93 -10.91
C ARG A 21 7.34 -5.35 -12.10
N HIS A 22 8.62 -4.99 -12.10
CA HIS A 22 9.57 -5.38 -13.15
C HIS A 22 9.85 -6.88 -13.24
N ARG A 23 9.43 -7.66 -12.24
CA ARG A 23 9.57 -9.11 -12.19
C ARG A 23 8.28 -9.88 -12.49
N ILE A 24 7.18 -9.21 -12.82
CA ILE A 24 5.93 -9.91 -13.15
C ILE A 24 5.93 -10.24 -14.64
N CYS A 25 5.88 -11.53 -14.97
CA CYS A 25 5.82 -11.99 -16.36
C CYS A 25 4.39 -11.95 -16.95
N ARG A 26 3.35 -11.96 -16.10
CA ARG A 26 1.93 -11.91 -16.52
C ARG A 26 1.42 -10.48 -16.65
N THR A 27 0.91 -10.14 -17.82
CA THR A 27 0.44 -8.77 -18.14
C THR A 27 -0.76 -8.31 -17.30
N GLU A 28 -1.70 -9.20 -16.98
CA GLU A 28 -2.89 -8.87 -16.18
C GLU A 28 -2.52 -8.56 -14.72
N ASP A 29 -1.74 -9.44 -14.08
CA ASP A 29 -1.27 -9.25 -12.71
C ASP A 29 -0.38 -7.99 -12.57
N ALA A 30 0.45 -7.72 -13.59
CA ALA A 30 1.27 -6.51 -13.65
C ALA A 30 0.41 -5.24 -13.73
N TYR A 31 -0.66 -5.28 -14.52
CA TYR A 31 -1.61 -4.18 -14.65
C TYR A 31 -2.35 -3.93 -13.33
N ASP A 32 -2.87 -4.97 -12.67
CA ASP A 32 -3.57 -4.84 -11.39
C ASP A 32 -2.66 -4.30 -10.29
N LEU A 33 -1.39 -4.70 -10.30
CA LEU A 33 -0.39 -4.14 -9.39
C LEU A 33 -0.12 -2.67 -9.71
N GLU A 34 0.02 -2.28 -10.98
CA GLU A 34 0.22 -0.89 -11.38
C GLU A 34 -0.95 0.00 -10.92
N VAL A 35 -2.19 -0.47 -11.09
CA VAL A 35 -3.38 0.23 -10.59
C VAL A 35 -3.31 0.41 -9.08
N SER A 36 -2.87 -0.63 -8.35
CA SER A 36 -2.72 -0.57 -6.90
C SER A 36 -1.63 0.40 -6.45
N VAL A 37 -0.49 0.43 -7.15
CA VAL A 37 0.61 1.38 -6.92
C VAL A 37 0.15 2.81 -7.15
N ARG A 38 -0.63 3.06 -8.21
CA ARG A 38 -1.19 4.38 -8.50
C ARG A 38 -2.09 4.87 -7.37
N LYS A 39 -3.03 4.02 -6.91
CA LYS A 39 -3.90 4.32 -5.77
C LYS A 39 -3.13 4.66 -4.50
N LEU A 40 -2.08 3.90 -4.20
CA LEU A 40 -1.22 4.15 -3.03
C LEU A 40 -0.40 5.45 -3.18
N THR A 41 0.02 5.78 -4.39
CA THR A 41 0.69 7.06 -4.70
C THR A 41 -0.25 8.24 -4.49
N ASP A 42 -1.51 8.13 -4.92
CA ASP A 42 -2.53 9.16 -4.68
C ASP A 42 -2.81 9.36 -3.18
N GLN A 43 -2.76 8.27 -2.39
CA GLN A 43 -2.86 8.36 -0.93
C GLN A 43 -1.63 9.04 -0.30
N LEU A 44 -0.42 8.82 -0.84
CA LEU A 44 0.77 9.53 -0.39
C LEU A 44 0.62 11.04 -0.62
N MET A 45 0.19 11.44 -1.82
CA MET A 45 -0.04 12.85 -2.14
C MET A 45 -1.11 13.46 -1.22
N SER A 46 -2.20 12.73 -0.99
CA SER A 46 -3.26 13.14 -0.06
C SER A 46 -2.71 13.32 1.36
N LEU A 47 -1.91 12.38 1.86
CA LEU A 47 -1.25 12.47 3.16
C LEU A 47 -0.28 13.64 3.24
N GLN A 48 0.44 13.99 2.18
CA GLN A 48 1.39 15.11 2.19
C GLN A 48 0.70 16.48 2.22
N GLN A 49 -0.52 16.57 1.70
CA GLN A 49 -1.31 17.80 1.72
C GLN A 49 -2.03 18.04 3.05
N LEU A 50 -2.19 17.00 3.88
CA LEU A 50 -2.85 17.12 5.17
C LEU A 50 -1.92 17.74 6.21
N LYS A 51 -2.45 18.68 7.00
CA LYS A 51 -1.75 19.21 8.18
C LYS A 51 -1.66 18.19 9.32
N THR A 52 -2.70 17.37 9.45
CA THR A 52 -2.80 16.27 10.42
C THR A 52 -3.65 15.14 9.83
N PRO A 53 -3.43 13.87 10.22
CA PRO A 53 -4.29 12.75 9.82
C PRO A 53 -5.72 12.96 10.34
N LYS A 54 -6.72 12.59 9.52
CA LYS A 54 -8.14 12.68 9.91
C LYS A 54 -8.66 11.40 10.57
N GLY A 55 -8.02 10.26 10.31
CA GLY A 55 -8.38 8.98 10.91
C GLY A 55 -7.92 8.84 12.36
N SER A 56 -8.46 7.83 13.03
CA SER A 56 -8.09 7.48 14.41
C SER A 56 -6.68 6.91 14.50
N ASN A 57 -6.10 6.88 15.71
CA ASN A 57 -4.82 6.18 15.95
C ASN A 57 -4.88 4.69 15.58
N SER A 58 -6.05 4.05 15.70
CA SER A 58 -6.27 2.67 15.22
C SER A 58 -6.21 2.58 13.70
N ASP A 59 -6.73 3.57 12.97
CA ASP A 59 -6.64 3.59 11.50
C ASP A 59 -5.19 3.75 11.04
N LEU A 60 -4.42 4.62 11.70
CA LEU A 60 -2.99 4.79 11.48
C LEU A 60 -2.21 3.48 11.70
N THR A 61 -2.46 2.81 12.82
CA THR A 61 -1.82 1.53 13.15
C THR A 61 -2.19 0.45 12.14
N SER A 62 -3.47 0.35 11.79
CA SER A 62 -3.96 -0.58 10.77
C SER A 62 -3.30 -0.30 9.41
N ALA A 63 -3.18 0.96 9.00
CA ALA A 63 -2.52 1.30 7.73
C ALA A 63 -1.05 0.84 7.72
N LEU A 64 -0.31 1.08 8.81
CA LEU A 64 1.08 0.63 8.94
C LEU A 64 1.22 -0.89 8.91
N ASP A 65 0.35 -1.62 9.62
CA ASP A 65 0.35 -3.08 9.58
C ASP A 65 0.14 -3.62 8.16
N ARG A 66 -0.75 -2.96 7.39
CA ARG A 66 -0.97 -3.34 5.97
C ARG A 66 0.26 -3.05 5.12
N LEU A 67 0.90 -1.90 5.29
CA LEU A 67 2.14 -1.56 4.58
C LEU A 67 3.28 -2.53 4.91
N ASN A 68 3.41 -2.94 6.17
CA ASN A 68 4.39 -3.94 6.58
C ASN A 68 4.13 -5.32 5.98
N LYS A 69 2.85 -5.73 5.87
CA LYS A 69 2.48 -6.97 5.17
C LYS A 69 2.84 -6.94 3.69
N ILE A 70 2.60 -5.82 3.01
CA ILE A 70 3.03 -5.66 1.60
C ILE A 70 4.55 -5.81 1.51
N LYS A 71 5.30 -5.14 2.39
CA LYS A 71 6.76 -5.24 2.40
C LYS A 71 7.25 -6.67 2.61
N GLY A 72 6.66 -7.39 3.56
CA GLY A 72 6.96 -8.81 3.81
C GLY A 72 6.74 -9.66 2.56
N HIS A 73 5.54 -9.60 1.98
CA HIS A 73 5.21 -10.40 0.80
C HIS A 73 6.01 -10.03 -0.44
N ALA A 74 6.35 -8.75 -0.62
CA ALA A 74 7.14 -8.31 -1.76
C ALA A 74 8.58 -8.81 -1.64
N ASN A 75 9.18 -8.75 -0.46
CA ASN A 75 10.51 -9.31 -0.22
C ASN A 75 10.51 -10.84 -0.40
N GLU A 76 9.55 -11.55 0.19
CA GLU A 76 9.39 -13.00 0.00
C GLU A 76 9.28 -13.37 -1.48
N SER A 77 8.50 -12.62 -2.26
CA SER A 77 8.29 -12.89 -3.68
C SER A 77 9.53 -12.56 -4.52
N LEU A 78 10.31 -11.53 -4.14
CA LEU A 78 11.59 -11.21 -4.75
C LEU A 78 12.67 -12.26 -4.46
N ASP A 79 12.64 -12.87 -3.27
CA ASP A 79 13.62 -13.87 -2.82
C ASP A 79 13.31 -15.26 -3.37
N LEU A 80 12.03 -15.66 -3.41
CA LEU A 80 11.60 -17.01 -3.79
C LEU A 80 11.37 -17.18 -5.30
N GLY A 81 11.23 -16.10 -6.06
CA GLY A 81 11.06 -16.13 -7.52
C GLY A 81 9.73 -16.75 -8.02
N PHE A 82 8.79 -17.09 -7.13
CA PHE A 82 7.46 -17.60 -7.49
C PHE A 82 6.47 -16.43 -7.68
N GLU A 83 6.17 -16.10 -8.93
CA GLU A 83 5.46 -14.86 -9.31
C GLU A 83 3.93 -14.90 -9.10
N LEU A 84 3.31 -16.07 -9.29
CA LEU A 84 1.87 -16.18 -9.54
C LEU A 84 1.02 -15.90 -8.28
N GLU A 85 1.32 -16.57 -7.18
CA GLU A 85 0.64 -16.29 -5.91
C GLU A 85 1.15 -14.99 -5.25
N GLY A 86 2.40 -14.61 -5.54
CA GLY A 86 3.03 -13.39 -5.02
C GLY A 86 2.30 -12.13 -5.50
N ALA A 87 2.04 -12.04 -6.81
CA ALA A 87 1.38 -10.87 -7.40
C ALA A 87 -0.06 -10.71 -6.88
N THR A 88 -0.87 -11.78 -6.85
CA THR A 88 -2.25 -11.71 -6.34
C THR A 88 -2.28 -11.31 -4.86
N ARG A 89 -1.38 -11.86 -4.03
CA ARG A 89 -1.26 -11.46 -2.61
C ARG A 89 -0.88 -9.98 -2.47
N LEU A 90 0.06 -9.50 -3.28
CA LEU A 90 0.49 -8.10 -3.25
C LEU A 90 -0.61 -7.15 -3.68
N VAL A 91 -1.36 -7.46 -4.74
CA VAL A 91 -2.53 -6.68 -5.16
C VAL A 91 -3.58 -6.64 -4.06
N HIS A 92 -3.90 -7.79 -3.46
CA HIS A 92 -4.86 -7.88 -2.36
C HIS A 92 -4.44 -6.99 -1.17
N HIS A 93 -3.20 -7.12 -0.70
CA HIS A 93 -2.71 -6.35 0.43
C HIS A 93 -2.56 -4.86 0.11
N SER A 94 -2.22 -4.50 -1.13
CA SER A 94 -2.17 -3.11 -1.60
C SER A 94 -3.54 -2.45 -1.58
N ASN A 95 -4.59 -3.16 -2.01
CA ASN A 95 -5.97 -2.66 -1.92
C ASN A 95 -6.43 -2.51 -0.46
N LEU A 96 -6.07 -3.43 0.43
CA LEU A 96 -6.37 -3.29 1.86
C LEU A 96 -5.62 -2.10 2.50
N ALA A 97 -4.36 -1.87 2.13
CA ALA A 97 -3.61 -0.70 2.57
C ALA A 97 -4.24 0.58 2.06
N TYR A 98 -4.66 0.63 0.79
CA TYR A 98 -5.37 1.77 0.22
C TYR A 98 -6.65 2.10 1.01
N LEU A 99 -7.46 1.11 1.35
CA LEU A 99 -8.68 1.32 2.14
C LEU A 99 -8.36 1.86 3.54
N ALA A 100 -7.32 1.32 4.19
CA ALA A 100 -6.88 1.81 5.50
C ALA A 100 -6.36 3.26 5.41
N LEU A 101 -5.54 3.58 4.42
CA LEU A 101 -5.02 4.93 4.16
C LEU A 101 -6.14 5.92 3.84
N THR A 102 -7.17 5.48 3.12
CA THR A 102 -8.35 6.29 2.83
C THR A 102 -9.05 6.72 4.12
N LYS A 103 -9.16 5.83 5.12
CA LYS A 103 -9.69 6.22 6.46
C LYS A 103 -8.78 7.22 7.16
N VAL A 104 -7.47 7.08 7.01
CA VAL A 104 -6.50 8.04 7.58
C VAL A 104 -6.62 9.42 6.92
N THR A 105 -6.82 9.48 5.60
CA THR A 105 -6.84 10.74 4.84
C THR A 105 -8.20 11.44 4.84
N LEU A 106 -9.30 10.68 4.82
CA LEU A 106 -10.66 11.21 4.73
C LEU A 106 -11.43 11.14 6.06
N GLY A 107 -10.98 10.35 7.04
CA GLY A 107 -11.73 10.04 8.26
C GLY A 107 -12.65 8.84 8.09
N GLU A 108 -13.55 8.60 9.05
CA GLU A 108 -14.57 7.55 8.94
C GLU A 108 -15.50 7.84 7.75
N ILE A 109 -15.37 7.05 6.69
CA ILE A 109 -16.32 7.07 5.58
C ILE A 109 -17.53 6.23 6.00
N SER A 110 -18.59 6.90 6.44
CA SER A 110 -19.90 6.27 6.60
C SER A 110 -20.47 5.99 5.21
N LEU A 111 -20.18 4.80 4.67
CA LEU A 111 -20.94 4.26 3.54
C LEU A 111 -22.33 3.92 4.08
N ARG A 112 -23.26 4.85 3.90
CA ARG A 112 -24.70 4.59 4.04
C ARG A 112 -25.21 3.80 2.84
#